data_AF-A0A7R7BTL3-F1
#
_entry.id   AF-A0A7R7BTL3-F1
#
_cell.length_a   1.000
_cell.length_b   1.000
_cell.length_c   1.000
_cell.angle_alpha   90.00
_cell.angle_beta   90.00
_cell.angle_gamma   90.00
#
_symmetry.space_group_name_H-M   'P 1'
#
loop_
_entity.id
_entity.type
_entity.pdbx_description
1 polymer ?
#
loop_
_entity_poly.entity_id
_entity_poly.type
_entity_poly.pdbx_seq_one_letter_code
_entity_poly.pdbx_strand_id
1 'polypeptide(L)'
;MSSSALQEHLGYVGDSVRLEQFKSAVAQVVKHGDYITDLGCGTGILGLLCLQAGASRVYAIDATAMIEVARESLVRAGWGDQAIFMGDYSARANLPERVDVVICDQVGYFGFDAGVIEYLADARRRFLKPGGALIPARLRLQLAAVESETSYGLADGWRREGVASEFHWVGQYAVNNKYAVNLQREELLGAPAELGSIDLREDNPDFFSWDAELRMERDGVLRGLGGWFDCELAKGVWLTNSPLADRPIKRSQAFLPIGEAVEVKCGDVVKARVMARPTDSVIAWEVEIPSGGLKFSHSTWQGELRTPAEIMRRNPAHVPRPNSRGQARMIVLGLCDGQRTVRQVEEAVLREHPGLFPSVEETARFVAQVLGKDTE
;
A
#
# COMPACT_ATOMS: atom_id res chain seq x y z
N MET A 1 8.69 -18.96 2.10
CA MET A 1 8.53 -17.70 1.35
C MET A 1 8.02 -18.03 -0.03
N SER A 2 6.93 -17.42 -0.51
CA SER A 2 6.55 -17.55 -1.91
C SER A 2 7.60 -16.86 -2.79
N SER A 3 7.88 -17.40 -3.97
CA SER A 3 8.78 -16.78 -4.96
C SER A 3 8.40 -15.33 -5.31
N SER A 4 7.14 -14.95 -5.08
CA SER A 4 6.62 -13.60 -5.30
C SER A 4 7.23 -12.54 -4.37
N ALA A 5 7.44 -12.84 -3.08
CA ALA A 5 7.92 -11.84 -2.12
C ALA A 5 9.35 -11.41 -2.42
N LEU A 6 10.23 -12.37 -2.76
CA LEU A 6 11.60 -12.06 -3.16
C LEU A 6 11.65 -11.29 -4.48
N GLN A 7 10.78 -11.62 -5.45
CA GLN A 7 10.72 -10.91 -6.72
C GLN A 7 10.25 -9.45 -6.56
N GLU A 8 9.27 -9.22 -5.69
CA GLU A 8 8.81 -7.88 -5.32
C GLU A 8 9.95 -7.06 -4.70
N HIS A 9 10.64 -7.63 -3.70
CA HIS A 9 11.74 -6.96 -3.02
C HIS A 9 12.97 -6.76 -3.92
N LEU A 10 13.21 -7.64 -4.90
CA LEU A 10 14.20 -7.42 -5.95
C LEU A 10 13.91 -6.14 -6.74
N GLY A 11 12.63 -5.86 -7.04
CA GLY A 11 12.21 -4.60 -7.65
C GLY A 11 12.58 -3.38 -6.80
N TYR A 12 12.57 -3.54 -5.48
CA TYR A 12 12.88 -2.48 -4.53
C TYR A 12 14.39 -2.20 -4.42
N VAL A 13 15.19 -3.26 -4.21
CA VAL A 13 16.65 -3.13 -4.11
C VAL A 13 17.34 -2.93 -5.46
N GLY A 14 16.69 -3.31 -6.57
CA GLY A 14 17.17 -3.14 -7.93
C GLY A 14 16.79 -1.79 -8.57
N ASP A 15 16.08 -0.92 -7.85
CA ASP A 15 15.77 0.43 -8.29
C ASP A 15 16.87 1.40 -7.80
N SER A 16 17.80 1.71 -8.70
CA SER A 16 18.95 2.56 -8.39
C SER A 16 18.56 4.01 -8.05
N VAL A 17 17.54 4.57 -8.70
CA VAL A 17 17.07 5.93 -8.43
C VAL A 17 16.49 5.99 -7.02
N ARG A 18 15.65 5.03 -6.67
CA ARG A 18 15.08 4.91 -5.32
C ARG A 18 16.18 4.85 -4.26
N LEU A 19 17.15 3.95 -4.41
CA LEU A 19 18.24 3.80 -3.44
C LEU A 19 19.14 5.03 -3.36
N GLU A 20 19.41 5.71 -4.48
CA GLU A 20 20.18 6.96 -4.51
C GLU A 20 19.50 8.07 -3.70
N GLN A 21 18.18 8.23 -3.84
CA GLN A 21 17.43 9.24 -3.09
C GLN A 21 17.38 8.91 -1.59
N PHE A 22 17.11 7.65 -1.22
CA PHE A 22 17.15 7.26 0.19
C PHE A 22 18.53 7.42 0.80
N LYS A 23 19.60 7.04 0.08
CA LYS A 23 20.98 7.25 0.54
C LYS A 23 21.29 8.73 0.75
N SER A 24 20.82 9.60 -0.15
CA SER A 24 21.00 11.06 -0.03
C SER A 24 20.25 11.63 1.17
N ALA A 25 19.01 11.19 1.40
CA ALA A 25 18.22 11.61 2.56
C ALA A 25 18.84 11.12 3.87
N VAL A 26 19.26 9.85 3.93
CA VAL A 26 19.95 9.27 5.08
C VAL A 26 21.23 10.04 5.41
N ALA A 27 22.06 10.34 4.41
CA ALA A 27 23.28 11.11 4.62
C ALA A 27 23.04 12.54 5.14
N GLN A 28 21.87 13.12 4.85
CA GLN A 28 21.49 14.46 5.33
C GLN A 28 20.89 14.44 6.74
N VAL A 29 20.15 13.37 7.08
CA VAL A 29 19.30 13.32 8.29
C VAL A 29 19.96 12.53 9.42
N VAL A 30 20.56 11.39 9.12
CA VAL A 30 21.14 10.48 10.11
C VAL A 30 22.49 11.00 10.59
N LYS A 31 22.65 11.08 11.90
CA LYS A 31 23.88 11.50 12.58
C LYS A 31 24.57 10.31 13.22
N HIS A 32 25.87 10.46 13.45
CA HIS A 32 26.62 9.46 14.20
C HIS A 32 26.05 9.32 15.61
N GLY A 33 25.75 8.08 16.02
CA GLY A 33 25.14 7.82 17.32
C GLY A 33 23.61 7.67 17.28
N ASP A 34 22.95 8.01 16.17
CA ASP A 34 21.49 7.97 16.08
C ASP A 34 20.95 6.54 16.21
N TYR A 35 19.75 6.47 16.78
CA TYR A 35 18.93 5.27 16.86
C TYR A 35 17.83 5.38 15.81
N ILE A 36 17.58 4.29 15.10
CA ILE A 36 16.73 4.30 13.91
C ILE A 36 15.66 3.22 14.04
N THR A 37 14.43 3.51 13.61
CA THR A 37 13.43 2.46 13.33
C THR A 37 13.19 2.38 11.83
N ASP A 38 13.40 1.19 11.26
CA ASP A 38 13.08 0.86 9.86
C ASP A 38 11.75 0.08 9.82
N LEU A 39 10.68 0.75 9.38
CA LEU A 39 9.31 0.22 9.39
C LEU A 39 8.98 -0.49 8.09
N GLY A 40 8.56 -1.75 8.20
CA GLY A 40 8.39 -2.61 7.02
C GLY A 40 9.72 -2.80 6.32
N CYS A 41 10.76 -3.17 7.07
CA CYS A 41 12.14 -3.11 6.62
C CYS A 41 12.43 -4.01 5.42
N GLY A 42 11.59 -5.03 5.15
CA GLY A 42 11.72 -5.93 4.02
C GLY A 42 13.10 -6.61 4.00
N THR A 43 13.95 -6.23 3.06
CA THR A 43 15.33 -6.74 2.93
C THR A 43 16.32 -6.13 3.93
N GLY A 44 15.92 -5.13 4.72
CA GLY A 44 16.79 -4.39 5.63
C GLY A 44 17.68 -3.35 4.94
N ILE A 45 17.42 -3.03 3.66
CA ILE A 45 18.29 -2.13 2.88
C ILE A 45 18.33 -0.71 3.44
N LEU A 46 17.21 -0.16 3.93
CA LEU A 46 17.17 1.20 4.49
C LEU A 46 17.89 1.26 5.84
N GLY A 47 17.66 0.27 6.71
CA GLY A 47 18.44 0.06 7.92
C GLY A 47 19.94 -0.04 7.65
N LEU A 48 20.36 -0.80 6.63
CA LEU A 48 21.76 -0.90 6.22
C LEU A 48 22.34 0.46 5.81
N LEU A 49 21.61 1.26 5.03
CA LEU A 49 22.05 2.61 4.65
C LEU A 49 22.24 3.50 5.90
N CYS A 50 21.36 3.40 6.89
CA CYS A 50 21.47 4.18 8.13
C CYS A 50 22.68 3.77 8.98
N LEU A 51 22.96 2.46 9.09
CA LEU A 51 24.16 1.95 9.79
C LEU A 51 25.45 2.40 9.09
N GLN A 52 25.48 2.34 7.77
CA GLN A 52 26.60 2.86 6.97
C GLN A 52 26.80 4.38 7.14
N ALA A 53 25.72 5.12 7.43
CA ALA A 53 25.78 6.55 7.74
C ALA A 53 26.18 6.86 9.19
N GLY A 54 26.42 5.84 10.02
CA GLY A 54 26.94 5.98 11.38
C GLY A 54 25.89 5.88 12.49
N ALA A 55 24.67 5.45 12.18
CA ALA A 55 23.69 5.07 13.22
C ALA A 55 24.30 4.01 14.15
N SER A 56 24.03 4.13 15.45
CA SER A 56 24.51 3.16 16.44
C SER A 56 23.59 1.96 16.59
N ARG A 57 22.31 2.11 16.22
CA ARG A 57 21.31 1.05 16.35
C ARG A 57 20.19 1.19 15.33
N VAL A 58 19.76 0.06 14.76
CA VAL A 58 18.56 -0.04 13.92
C VAL A 58 17.60 -1.05 14.54
N TYR A 59 16.36 -0.64 14.76
CA TYR A 59 15.23 -1.52 15.03
C TYR A 59 14.53 -1.80 13.70
N ALA A 60 14.76 -2.98 13.15
CA ALA A 60 14.19 -3.45 11.89
C ALA A 60 12.88 -4.19 12.18
N ILE A 61 11.76 -3.64 11.70
CA ILE A 61 10.42 -4.18 11.99
C ILE A 61 9.78 -4.62 10.68
N ASP A 62 9.37 -5.89 10.59
CA ASP A 62 8.63 -6.41 9.44
C ASP A 62 7.70 -7.55 9.88
N ALA A 63 6.45 -7.52 9.45
CA ALA A 63 5.45 -8.53 9.83
C ALA A 63 5.53 -9.81 8.98
N THR A 64 6.41 -9.84 7.97
CA THR A 64 6.52 -10.94 7.02
C THR A 64 7.81 -11.73 7.25
N ALA A 65 7.92 -12.88 6.57
CA ALA A 65 9.14 -13.68 6.57
C ALA A 65 10.38 -12.97 5.98
N MET A 66 10.21 -11.78 5.38
CA MET A 66 11.34 -10.95 4.94
C MET A 66 12.21 -10.48 6.09
N ILE A 67 11.72 -10.47 7.34
CA ILE A 67 12.54 -10.16 8.52
C ILE A 67 13.78 -11.07 8.62
N GLU A 68 13.69 -12.32 8.17
CA GLU A 68 14.84 -13.24 8.15
C GLU A 68 15.84 -12.90 7.03
N VAL A 69 15.37 -12.35 5.91
CA VAL A 69 16.23 -11.82 4.84
C VAL A 69 16.94 -10.56 5.33
N ALA A 70 16.24 -9.66 6.03
CA ALA A 70 16.85 -8.49 6.67
C ALA A 70 17.93 -8.90 7.66
N ARG A 71 17.64 -9.88 8.53
CA ARG A 71 18.58 -10.44 9.50
C ARG A 71 19.85 -10.94 8.84
N GLU A 72 19.72 -11.85 7.87
CA GLU A 72 20.87 -12.41 7.18
C GLU A 72 21.66 -11.35 6.42
N SER A 73 20.98 -10.39 5.78
CA SER A 73 21.61 -9.32 5.01
C SER A 73 22.47 -8.42 5.90
N LEU A 74 21.94 -7.98 7.04
CA LEU A 74 22.65 -7.10 7.98
C LEU A 74 23.78 -7.83 8.70
N VAL A 75 23.60 -9.11 9.07
CA VAL A 75 24.66 -9.95 9.65
C VAL A 75 25.82 -10.13 8.67
N ARG A 76 25.54 -10.50 7.42
CA ARG A 76 26.58 -10.65 6.38
C ARG A 76 27.30 -9.35 6.06
N ALA A 77 26.63 -8.21 6.22
CA ALA A 77 27.21 -6.89 6.06
C ALA A 77 28.04 -6.43 7.29
N GLY A 78 28.11 -7.23 8.36
CA GLY A 78 28.89 -6.92 9.57
C GLY A 78 28.16 -6.08 10.61
N TRP A 79 26.83 -5.95 10.50
CA TRP A 79 26.01 -5.07 11.34
C TRP A 79 25.04 -5.81 12.28
N GLY A 80 25.20 -7.13 12.42
CA GLY A 80 24.31 -7.97 13.23
C GLY A 80 24.15 -7.49 14.67
N ASP A 81 25.23 -7.02 15.31
CA ASP A 81 25.22 -6.57 16.71
C ASP A 81 24.50 -5.22 16.91
N GLN A 82 24.34 -4.44 15.85
CA GLN A 82 23.68 -3.12 15.88
C GLN A 82 22.22 -3.18 15.39
N ALA A 83 21.79 -4.31 14.83
CA ALA A 83 20.44 -4.50 14.32
C ALA A 83 19.59 -5.37 15.25
N ILE A 84 18.43 -4.87 15.65
CA ILE A 84 17.43 -5.60 16.45
C ILE A 84 16.23 -5.86 15.54
N PHE A 85 15.91 -7.13 15.36
CA PHE A 85 14.88 -7.59 14.42
C PHE A 85 13.58 -7.91 15.17
N MET A 86 12.47 -7.33 14.71
CA MET A 86 11.14 -7.53 15.26
C MET A 86 10.20 -8.05 14.17
N GLY A 87 9.89 -9.35 14.22
CA GLY A 87 9.00 -10.03 13.29
C GLY A 87 7.52 -9.77 13.59
N ASP A 88 7.08 -8.52 13.58
CA ASP A 88 5.70 -8.14 13.91
C ASP A 88 5.26 -6.88 13.13
N TYR A 89 3.97 -6.56 13.19
CA TYR A 89 3.45 -5.29 12.70
C TYR A 89 3.96 -4.15 13.57
N SER A 90 4.30 -3.02 12.94
CA SER A 90 4.77 -1.82 13.64
C SER A 90 3.85 -1.41 14.80
N ALA A 91 2.53 -1.46 14.59
CA ALA A 91 1.51 -1.14 15.58
C ALA A 91 1.56 -1.99 16.87
N ARG A 92 2.16 -3.19 16.83
CA ARG A 92 2.30 -4.10 17.98
C ARG A 92 3.73 -4.18 18.53
N ALA A 93 4.71 -3.77 17.74
CA ALA A 93 6.10 -3.69 18.18
C ALA A 93 6.27 -2.70 19.35
N ASN A 94 7.15 -3.06 20.28
CA ASN A 94 7.55 -2.22 21.40
C ASN A 94 9.07 -2.03 21.36
N LEU A 95 9.51 -0.77 21.25
CA LEU A 95 10.92 -0.46 21.29
C LEU A 95 11.38 -0.27 22.74
N PRO A 96 12.59 -0.73 23.08
CA PRO A 96 13.16 -0.51 24.42
C PRO A 96 13.42 0.97 24.71
N GLU A 97 13.59 1.79 23.67
CA GLU A 97 13.80 3.23 23.77
C GLU A 97 13.29 3.95 22.51
N ARG A 98 13.02 5.25 22.64
CA ARG A 98 12.65 6.10 21.51
C ARG A 98 13.85 6.35 20.60
N VAL A 99 13.60 6.58 19.31
CA VAL A 99 14.59 6.70 18.25
C VAL A 99 14.71 8.14 17.73
N ASP A 100 15.85 8.45 17.13
CA ASP A 100 16.15 9.75 16.52
C ASP A 100 15.53 9.89 15.13
N VAL A 101 15.44 8.78 14.38
CA VAL A 101 14.85 8.74 13.03
C VAL A 101 13.93 7.55 12.87
N VAL A 102 12.75 7.78 12.30
CA VAL A 102 11.88 6.73 11.76
C VAL A 102 11.96 6.79 10.23
N ILE A 103 12.33 5.67 9.60
CA ILE A 103 12.41 5.51 8.16
C ILE A 103 11.43 4.43 7.67
N CYS A 104 10.78 4.68 6.53
CA CYS A 104 9.78 3.81 5.94
C CYS A 104 9.72 4.02 4.43
N ASP A 105 9.37 2.99 3.67
CA ASP A 105 9.08 3.11 2.23
C ASP A 105 7.82 2.33 1.84
N GLN A 106 6.73 2.63 2.55
CA GLN A 106 5.39 2.11 2.30
C GLN A 106 4.52 3.12 1.54
N VAL A 107 5.10 3.84 0.58
CA VAL A 107 4.37 4.84 -0.22
C VAL A 107 3.73 4.15 -1.42
N GLY A 108 2.40 4.05 -1.45
CA GLY A 108 1.66 3.41 -2.54
C GLY A 108 1.75 4.16 -3.87
N TYR A 109 1.12 3.62 -4.93
CA TYR A 109 1.24 4.17 -6.28
C TYR A 109 0.55 5.54 -6.49
N PHE A 110 -0.43 5.92 -5.67
CA PHE A 110 -0.91 7.32 -5.60
C PHE A 110 -0.31 8.10 -4.42
N GLY A 111 0.69 7.56 -3.73
CA GLY A 111 1.36 8.21 -2.61
C GLY A 111 0.76 7.85 -1.25
N PHE A 112 -0.52 8.20 -1.02
CA PHE A 112 -1.18 8.02 0.28
C PHE A 112 -1.76 6.62 0.50
N ASP A 113 -1.72 5.78 -0.52
CA ASP A 113 -2.17 4.40 -0.41
C ASP A 113 -1.12 3.54 0.33
N ALA A 114 -1.53 2.34 0.78
CA ALA A 114 -0.69 1.41 1.54
C ALA A 114 -0.41 1.81 3.01
N GLY A 115 -1.20 2.71 3.59
CA GLY A 115 -1.23 2.95 5.04
C GLY A 115 -0.11 3.84 5.58
N VAL A 116 0.65 4.51 4.70
CA VAL A 116 1.82 5.31 5.10
C VAL A 116 1.49 6.41 6.10
N ILE A 117 0.30 7.01 5.99
CA ILE A 117 -0.15 8.10 6.88
C ILE A 117 -0.34 7.56 8.30
N GLU A 118 -1.03 6.43 8.42
CA GLU A 118 -1.37 5.79 9.69
C GLU A 118 -0.12 5.20 10.36
N TYR A 119 0.70 4.48 9.60
CA TYR A 119 1.91 3.84 10.13
C TYR A 119 2.92 4.86 10.63
N LEU A 120 3.12 5.96 9.90
CA LEU A 120 4.04 7.02 10.34
C LEU A 120 3.45 7.87 11.46
N ALA A 121 2.14 8.11 11.48
CA ALA A 121 1.49 8.81 12.61
C ALA A 121 1.65 8.02 13.91
N ASP A 122 1.42 6.71 13.89
CA ASP A 122 1.61 5.83 15.03
C ASP A 122 3.09 5.78 15.48
N ALA A 123 4.01 5.54 14.54
CA ALA A 123 5.43 5.48 14.85
C ALA A 123 5.99 6.82 15.37
N ARG A 124 5.54 7.96 14.84
CA ARG A 124 5.90 9.29 15.35
C ARG A 124 5.51 9.43 16.82
N ARG A 125 4.30 9.00 17.19
CA ARG A 125 3.77 9.12 18.56
C ARG A 125 4.49 8.19 19.53
N ARG A 126 4.72 6.93 19.14
CA ARG A 126 5.26 5.90 20.04
C ARG A 126 6.78 5.82 20.03
N PHE A 127 7.41 5.92 18.87
CA PHE A 127 8.82 5.57 18.70
C PHE A 127 9.73 6.79 18.57
N LEU A 128 9.27 7.89 17.98
CA LEU A 128 10.15 9.02 17.71
C LEU A 128 10.42 9.87 18.98
N LYS A 129 11.66 10.30 19.17
CA LYS A 129 12.03 11.30 20.19
C LYS A 129 11.46 12.68 19.80
N PRO A 130 11.20 13.58 20.77
CA PRO A 130 10.93 14.99 20.46
C PRO A 130 12.05 15.59 19.60
N GLY A 131 11.70 16.17 18.45
CA GLY A 131 12.67 16.72 17.50
C GLY A 131 13.37 15.69 16.60
N GLY A 132 12.99 14.41 16.69
CA GLY A 132 13.44 13.38 15.74
C GLY A 132 12.90 13.61 14.32
N ALA A 133 13.45 12.88 13.37
CA ALA A 133 13.11 13.00 11.94
C ALA A 133 12.26 11.84 11.43
N LEU A 134 11.43 12.13 10.42
CA LEU A 134 10.67 11.14 9.66
C LEU A 134 11.15 11.13 8.22
N ILE A 135 11.39 9.95 7.69
CA ILE A 135 11.69 9.70 6.28
C ILE A 135 10.66 8.67 5.78
N PRO A 136 9.75 9.02 4.86
CA PRO A 136 9.55 10.34 4.25
C PRO A 136 8.91 11.39 5.18
N ALA A 137 9.06 12.66 4.81
CA ALA A 137 8.51 13.81 5.52
C ALA A 137 7.18 14.32 4.94
N ARG A 138 7.02 14.30 3.62
CA ARG A 138 5.86 14.89 2.94
C ARG A 138 5.56 14.23 1.61
N LEU A 139 4.28 14.15 1.25
CA LEU A 139 3.81 13.79 -0.08
C LEU A 139 3.21 15.02 -0.78
N ARG A 140 3.44 15.15 -2.08
CA ARG A 140 2.69 16.03 -3.00
C ARG A 140 2.00 15.15 -4.03
N LEU A 141 0.71 15.37 -4.20
CA LEU A 141 -0.13 14.57 -5.08
C LEU A 141 -0.36 15.31 -6.39
N GLN A 142 -0.16 14.62 -7.49
CA GLN A 142 -0.34 15.15 -8.84
C GLN A 142 -1.47 14.40 -9.54
N LEU A 143 -2.23 15.11 -10.38
CA LEU A 143 -3.32 14.56 -11.16
C LEU A 143 -3.27 15.08 -12.60
N ALA A 144 -3.53 14.23 -13.58
CA ALA A 144 -3.65 14.62 -14.98
C ALA A 144 -4.81 13.91 -15.68
N ALA A 145 -5.27 14.49 -16.79
CA ALA A 145 -6.22 13.86 -17.69
C ALA A 145 -5.48 12.86 -18.60
N VAL A 146 -6.03 11.66 -18.75
CA VAL A 146 -5.36 10.53 -19.41
C VAL A 146 -6.20 9.98 -20.55
N GLU A 147 -5.55 9.68 -21.68
CA GLU A 147 -6.15 9.00 -22.83
C GLU A 147 -5.68 7.56 -23.04
N SER A 148 -4.96 6.96 -22.08
CA SER A 148 -4.43 5.59 -22.20
C SER A 148 -5.53 4.54 -22.45
N GLU A 149 -5.55 3.96 -23.64
CA GLU A 149 -6.47 2.87 -24.00
C GLU A 149 -6.15 1.58 -23.23
N THR A 150 -4.86 1.30 -23.01
CA THR A 150 -4.42 0.12 -22.24
C THR A 150 -4.88 0.22 -20.79
N SER A 151 -4.74 1.39 -20.16
CA SER A 151 -5.22 1.60 -18.79
C SER A 151 -6.75 1.52 -18.71
N TYR A 152 -7.46 2.13 -19.68
CA TYR A 152 -8.91 2.10 -19.74
C TYR A 152 -9.49 0.70 -19.96
N GLY A 153 -8.79 -0.14 -20.74
CA GLY A 153 -9.18 -1.54 -20.95
C GLY A 153 -9.27 -2.38 -19.67
N LEU A 154 -8.59 -1.98 -18.59
CA LEU A 154 -8.73 -2.63 -17.27
C LEU A 154 -10.13 -2.40 -16.65
N ALA A 155 -10.75 -1.26 -16.96
CA ALA A 155 -12.08 -0.89 -16.48
C ALA A 155 -13.18 -1.28 -17.48
N ASP A 156 -12.91 -1.15 -18.78
CA ASP A 156 -13.89 -1.36 -19.85
C ASP A 156 -13.88 -2.79 -20.43
N GLY A 157 -12.94 -3.64 -20.01
CA GLY A 157 -12.74 -4.98 -20.56
C GLY A 157 -13.95 -5.92 -20.46
N TRP A 158 -14.94 -5.64 -19.60
CA TRP A 158 -16.18 -6.40 -19.53
C TRP A 158 -17.16 -6.13 -20.67
N ARG A 159 -16.97 -5.03 -21.42
CA ARG A 159 -17.81 -4.64 -22.57
C ARG A 159 -17.13 -4.89 -23.92
N ARG A 160 -15.91 -5.47 -23.91
CA ARG A 160 -15.14 -5.73 -25.13
C ARG A 160 -15.77 -6.83 -25.98
N GLU A 161 -15.42 -6.82 -27.28
CA GLU A 161 -15.78 -7.87 -28.22
C GLU A 161 -15.31 -9.25 -27.72
N GLY A 162 -16.17 -10.26 -27.83
CA GLY A 162 -15.93 -11.63 -27.35
C GLY A 162 -16.35 -11.88 -25.89
N VAL A 163 -16.71 -10.86 -25.11
CA VAL A 163 -17.38 -11.05 -23.81
C VAL A 163 -18.89 -11.09 -24.03
N ALA A 164 -19.54 -12.16 -23.57
CA ALA A 164 -20.98 -12.32 -23.70
C ALA A 164 -21.74 -11.18 -22.98
N SER A 165 -22.81 -10.69 -23.60
CA SER A 165 -23.51 -9.47 -23.17
C SER A 165 -24.09 -9.57 -21.75
N GLU A 166 -24.38 -10.78 -21.30
CA GLU A 166 -24.82 -11.09 -19.93
C GLU A 166 -23.79 -10.72 -18.86
N PHE A 167 -22.52 -10.49 -19.22
CA PHE A 167 -21.46 -10.07 -18.29
C PHE A 167 -21.12 -8.57 -18.36
N HIS A 168 -21.69 -7.82 -19.32
CA HIS A 168 -21.35 -6.41 -19.50
C HIS A 168 -21.67 -5.54 -18.28
N TRP A 169 -22.69 -5.91 -17.48
CA TRP A 169 -23.05 -5.22 -16.25
C TRP A 169 -21.94 -5.22 -15.20
N VAL A 170 -20.97 -6.15 -15.26
CA VAL A 170 -19.83 -6.19 -14.35
C VAL A 170 -18.91 -4.96 -14.54
N GLY A 171 -18.95 -4.34 -15.73
CA GLY A 171 -18.25 -3.09 -16.00
C GLY A 171 -18.59 -1.95 -15.04
N GLN A 172 -19.79 -1.95 -14.43
CA GLN A 172 -20.17 -0.94 -13.42
C GLN A 172 -19.34 -1.05 -12.14
N TYR A 173 -18.80 -2.23 -11.81
CA TYR A 173 -17.89 -2.41 -10.68
C TYR A 173 -16.46 -2.10 -11.09
N ALA A 174 -16.06 -2.52 -12.30
CA ALA A 174 -14.71 -2.31 -12.81
C ALA A 174 -14.37 -0.81 -12.92
N VAL A 175 -15.26 0.01 -13.48
CA VAL A 175 -15.05 1.48 -13.53
C VAL A 175 -14.99 2.14 -12.15
N ASN A 176 -15.47 1.46 -11.11
CA ASN A 176 -15.37 1.90 -9.73
C ASN A 176 -14.11 1.35 -9.03
N ASN A 177 -13.05 1.03 -9.77
CA ASN A 177 -11.76 0.62 -9.20
C ASN A 177 -10.64 1.61 -9.54
N LYS A 178 -9.63 1.64 -8.68
CA LYS A 178 -8.37 2.32 -8.91
C LYS A 178 -7.33 1.29 -9.35
N TYR A 179 -6.66 1.56 -10.47
CA TYR A 179 -5.75 0.63 -11.10
C TYR A 179 -4.30 1.10 -10.99
N ALA A 180 -3.38 0.16 -10.75
CA ALA A 180 -1.94 0.41 -10.89
C ALA A 180 -1.55 0.24 -12.36
N VAL A 181 -1.00 1.30 -12.97
CA VAL A 181 -0.63 1.34 -14.39
C VAL A 181 0.73 2.01 -14.60
N ASN A 182 1.33 1.86 -15.78
CA ASN A 182 2.56 2.56 -16.15
C ASN A 182 2.24 3.56 -17.28
N LEU A 183 1.84 4.76 -16.89
CA LEU A 183 1.49 5.83 -17.83
C LEU A 183 2.72 6.30 -18.59
N GLN A 184 2.53 6.63 -19.86
CA GLN A 184 3.53 7.30 -20.69
C GLN A 184 3.24 8.80 -20.75
N ARG A 185 4.29 9.60 -20.99
CA ARG A 185 4.17 11.07 -21.11
C ARG A 185 3.15 11.46 -22.19
N GLU A 186 3.12 10.71 -23.29
CA GLU A 186 2.26 10.96 -24.45
C GLU A 186 0.80 10.63 -24.17
N GLU A 187 0.49 9.82 -23.15
CA GLU A 187 -0.89 9.48 -22.77
C GLU A 187 -1.57 10.58 -21.95
N LEU A 188 -0.83 11.62 -21.56
CA LEU A 188 -1.38 12.78 -20.87
C LEU A 188 -1.96 13.78 -21.89
N LEU A 189 -3.16 14.28 -21.59
CA LEU A 189 -3.88 15.24 -22.46
C LEU A 189 -3.49 16.71 -22.19
N GLY A 190 -2.70 16.96 -21.15
CA GLY A 190 -2.17 18.28 -20.79
C GLY A 190 -1.31 18.22 -19.53
N ALA A 191 -0.86 19.38 -19.06
CA ALA A 191 -0.09 19.48 -17.82
C ALA A 191 -0.86 18.94 -16.60
N PRO A 192 -0.16 18.31 -15.63
CA PRO A 192 -0.77 17.89 -14.38
C PRO A 192 -1.11 19.10 -13.50
N ALA A 193 -2.08 18.90 -12.61
CA ALA A 193 -2.36 19.79 -11.49
C ALA A 193 -1.89 19.15 -10.17
N GLU A 194 -1.35 19.98 -9.28
CA GLU A 194 -1.11 19.58 -7.89
C GLU A 194 -2.44 19.52 -7.14
N LEU A 195 -2.83 18.35 -6.67
CA LEU A 195 -4.04 18.18 -5.85
C LEU A 195 -3.87 18.73 -4.43
N GLY A 196 -2.69 18.51 -3.87
CA GLY A 196 -2.35 18.97 -2.53
C GLY A 196 -1.17 18.24 -1.93
N SER A 197 -0.82 18.63 -0.71
CA SER A 197 0.28 18.05 0.06
C SER A 197 -0.19 17.42 1.36
N ILE A 198 0.45 16.32 1.74
CA ILE A 198 0.23 15.62 3.02
C ILE A 198 1.53 15.66 3.80
N ASP A 199 1.55 16.36 4.94
CA ASP A 199 2.72 16.44 5.82
C ASP A 199 2.69 15.29 6.82
N LEU A 200 3.61 14.33 6.67
CA LEU A 200 3.64 13.10 7.49
C LEU A 200 4.21 13.36 8.88
N ARG A 201 4.69 14.58 9.14
CA ARG A 201 5.17 15.02 10.47
C ARG A 201 4.04 15.57 11.34
N GLU A 202 2.87 15.80 10.77
CA GLU A 202 1.71 16.35 11.45
C GLU A 202 0.57 15.32 11.58
N ASP A 203 -0.39 15.59 12.45
CA ASP A 203 -1.63 14.83 12.50
C ASP A 203 -2.46 15.18 11.27
N ASN A 204 -3.01 14.16 10.61
CA ASN A 204 -3.76 14.30 9.37
C ASN A 204 -5.23 13.90 9.59
N PRO A 205 -6.19 14.46 8.83
CA PRO A 205 -7.58 14.07 8.94
C PRO A 205 -7.83 12.68 8.37
N ASP A 206 -8.89 12.01 8.83
CA ASP A 206 -9.34 10.71 8.28
C ASP A 206 -9.98 10.85 6.89
N PHE A 207 -10.29 12.07 6.46
CA PHE A 207 -10.93 12.38 5.18
C PHE A 207 -10.23 13.53 4.48
N PHE A 208 -9.93 13.33 3.20
CA PHE A 208 -9.39 14.33 2.31
C PHE A 208 -10.33 14.59 1.15
N SER A 209 -10.36 15.85 0.68
CA SER A 209 -11.06 16.27 -0.53
C SER A 209 -10.21 17.32 -1.24
N TRP A 210 -9.85 17.05 -2.48
CA TRP A 210 -9.05 17.95 -3.33
C TRP A 210 -9.80 18.22 -4.62
N ASP A 211 -9.79 19.46 -5.07
CA ASP A 211 -10.33 19.88 -6.36
C ASP A 211 -9.15 20.29 -7.27
N ALA A 212 -9.24 19.94 -8.56
CA ALA A 212 -8.27 20.29 -9.58
C ALA A 212 -8.97 20.72 -10.88
N GLU A 213 -8.36 21.64 -11.60
CA GLU A 213 -8.73 21.99 -12.97
C GLU A 213 -7.62 21.56 -13.93
N LEU A 214 -7.96 20.71 -14.89
CA LEU A 214 -7.05 20.12 -15.86
C LEU A 214 -7.36 20.74 -17.23
N ARG A 215 -6.41 21.49 -17.78
CA ARG A 215 -6.55 22.10 -19.10
C ARG A 215 -5.99 21.16 -20.17
N MET A 216 -6.79 20.87 -21.19
CA MET A 216 -6.36 20.04 -22.31
C MET A 216 -5.44 20.87 -23.21
N GLU A 217 -4.24 20.38 -23.46
CA GLU A 217 -3.24 21.04 -24.32
C GLU A 217 -3.34 20.57 -25.77
N ARG A 218 -4.10 19.51 -26.03
CA ARG A 218 -4.32 18.92 -27.35
C ARG A 218 -5.68 18.25 -27.42
N ASP A 219 -6.13 18.01 -28.65
CA ASP A 219 -7.27 17.14 -28.92
C ASP A 219 -6.94 15.70 -28.51
N GLY A 220 -7.95 14.96 -28.06
CA GLY A 220 -7.81 13.56 -27.70
C GLY A 220 -9.08 12.96 -27.09
N VAL A 221 -8.94 11.80 -26.46
CA VAL A 221 -10.06 11.09 -25.83
C VAL A 221 -9.79 10.91 -24.35
N LEU A 222 -10.50 11.65 -23.51
CA LEU A 222 -10.44 11.48 -22.07
C LEU A 222 -11.00 10.11 -21.68
N ARG A 223 -10.18 9.29 -21.02
CA ARG A 223 -10.55 7.94 -20.54
C ARG A 223 -10.50 7.82 -19.02
N GLY A 224 -9.88 8.78 -18.34
CA GLY A 224 -9.81 8.81 -16.90
C GLY A 224 -8.80 9.84 -16.41
N LEU A 225 -8.48 9.74 -15.13
CA LEU A 225 -7.45 10.54 -14.47
C LEU A 225 -6.25 9.66 -14.12
N GLY A 226 -5.05 10.20 -14.31
CA GLY A 226 -3.79 9.62 -13.85
C GLY A 226 -3.33 10.33 -12.58
N GLY A 227 -2.96 9.56 -11.55
CA GLY A 227 -2.51 10.08 -10.26
C GLY A 227 -1.14 9.53 -9.87
N TRP A 228 -0.26 10.40 -9.36
CA TRP A 228 1.07 10.02 -8.88
C TRP A 228 1.53 10.96 -7.76
N PHE A 229 2.74 10.79 -7.26
CA PHE A 229 3.24 11.57 -6.14
C PHE A 229 4.70 12.01 -6.32
N ASP A 230 5.03 13.12 -5.66
CA ASP A 230 6.40 13.50 -5.30
C ASP A 230 6.54 13.39 -3.79
N CYS A 231 7.54 12.65 -3.31
CA CYS A 231 7.73 12.34 -1.91
C CYS A 231 9.05 12.95 -1.42
N GLU A 232 8.95 13.88 -0.48
CA GLU A 232 10.08 14.53 0.17
C GLU A 232 10.65 13.58 1.22
N LEU A 233 11.84 13.05 0.98
CA LEU A 233 12.54 12.20 1.93
C LEU A 233 13.27 13.02 2.99
N ALA A 234 13.88 14.12 2.55
CA ALA A 234 14.58 15.09 3.36
C ALA A 234 14.56 16.44 2.63
N LYS A 235 15.00 17.52 3.28
CA LYS A 235 14.94 18.87 2.69
C LYS A 235 15.67 18.93 1.35
N GLY A 236 14.90 19.05 0.26
CA GLY A 236 15.41 19.11 -1.12
C GLY A 236 15.73 17.77 -1.76
N VAL A 237 15.49 16.65 -1.07
CA VAL A 237 15.67 15.28 -1.59
C VAL A 237 14.29 14.69 -1.85
N TRP A 238 13.98 14.46 -3.12
CA TRP A 238 12.66 14.02 -3.58
C TRP A 238 12.77 12.73 -4.39
N LEU A 239 11.79 11.85 -4.22
CA LEU A 239 11.54 10.72 -5.12
C LEU A 239 10.16 10.86 -5.74
N THR A 240 10.00 10.41 -6.98
CA THR A 240 8.73 10.54 -7.71
C THR A 240 8.48 9.32 -8.58
N ASN A 241 7.22 8.93 -8.71
CA ASN A 241 6.77 7.98 -9.71
C ASN A 241 6.07 8.68 -10.89
N SER A 242 6.32 9.97 -11.11
CA SER A 242 5.72 10.71 -12.22
C SER A 242 6.11 10.14 -13.59
N PRO A 243 5.17 9.98 -14.53
CA PRO A 243 5.48 9.62 -15.91
C PRO A 243 6.20 10.76 -16.69
N LEU A 244 6.26 11.96 -16.09
CA LEU A 244 6.94 13.12 -16.67
C LEU A 244 8.39 13.26 -16.23
N ALA A 245 8.80 12.59 -15.15
CA ALA A 245 10.15 12.69 -14.62
C ALA A 245 11.17 12.00 -15.55
N ASP A 246 12.35 12.59 -15.67
CA ASP A 246 13.45 11.98 -16.45
C ASP A 246 14.05 10.76 -15.74
N ARG A 247 13.99 10.74 -14.40
CA ARG A 247 14.47 9.66 -13.53
C ARG A 247 13.39 9.28 -12.50
N PRO A 248 12.27 8.66 -12.89
CA PRO A 248 11.27 8.19 -11.95
C PRO A 248 11.74 6.92 -11.24
N ILE A 249 11.19 6.64 -10.07
CA ILE A 249 11.30 5.31 -9.46
C ILE A 249 10.43 4.31 -10.22
N LYS A 250 10.77 3.02 -10.14
CA LYS A 250 10.03 1.91 -10.76
C LYS A 250 8.80 1.53 -9.95
N ARG A 251 7.87 2.48 -9.82
CA ARG A 251 6.57 2.31 -9.16
C ARG A 251 5.48 2.77 -10.12
N SER A 252 4.41 2.00 -10.23
CA SER A 252 3.26 2.34 -11.06
C SER A 252 2.58 3.63 -10.58
N GLN A 253 1.76 4.23 -11.45
CA GLN A 253 0.85 5.33 -11.15
C GLN A 253 -0.56 4.80 -10.88
N ALA A 254 -1.42 5.63 -10.31
CA ALA A 254 -2.84 5.36 -10.21
C ALA A 254 -3.57 5.76 -11.49
N PHE A 255 -4.52 4.93 -11.92
CA PHE A 255 -5.50 5.28 -12.93
C PHE A 255 -6.92 5.20 -12.35
N LEU A 256 -7.67 6.27 -12.53
CA LEU A 256 -9.05 6.47 -12.09
C LEU A 256 -9.93 6.63 -13.33
N PRO A 257 -10.58 5.55 -13.82
CA PRO A 257 -11.33 5.59 -15.08
C PRO A 257 -12.59 6.45 -14.95
N ILE A 258 -13.12 6.92 -16.08
CA ILE A 258 -14.49 7.46 -16.16
C ILE A 258 -15.44 6.44 -16.81
N GLY A 259 -16.74 6.61 -16.58
CA GLY A 259 -17.81 5.72 -17.06
C GLY A 259 -17.75 5.39 -18.55
N GLU A 260 -17.43 6.40 -19.35
CA GLU A 260 -17.42 6.39 -20.80
C GLU A 260 -16.30 7.31 -21.30
N ALA A 261 -15.63 6.93 -22.39
CA ALA A 261 -14.58 7.74 -23.00
C ALA A 261 -15.19 8.97 -23.70
N VAL A 262 -14.57 10.14 -23.53
CA VAL A 262 -15.12 11.42 -24.01
C VAL A 262 -14.10 12.14 -24.90
N GLU A 263 -14.52 12.55 -26.10
CA GLU A 263 -13.69 13.42 -26.94
C GLU A 263 -13.54 14.79 -26.28
N VAL A 264 -12.30 15.29 -26.23
CA VAL A 264 -11.97 16.62 -25.70
C VAL A 264 -11.13 17.40 -26.71
N LYS A 265 -11.25 18.72 -26.66
CA LYS A 265 -10.53 19.64 -27.54
C LYS A 265 -9.45 20.40 -26.80
N CYS A 266 -8.39 20.78 -27.52
CA CYS A 266 -7.40 21.72 -27.01
C CYS A 266 -8.09 22.97 -26.45
N GLY A 267 -7.76 23.35 -25.21
CA GLY A 267 -8.38 24.47 -24.49
C GLY A 267 -9.53 24.09 -23.57
N ASP A 268 -10.11 22.90 -23.71
CA ASP A 268 -11.12 22.39 -22.78
C ASP A 268 -10.56 22.31 -21.36
N VAL A 269 -11.45 22.48 -20.38
CA VAL A 269 -11.13 22.35 -18.96
C VAL A 269 -11.93 21.19 -18.39
N VAL A 270 -11.25 20.23 -17.80
CA VAL A 270 -11.84 19.13 -17.04
C VAL A 270 -11.68 19.45 -15.56
N LYS A 271 -12.79 19.52 -14.82
CA LYS A 271 -12.77 19.69 -13.37
C LYS A 271 -12.78 18.32 -12.72
N ALA A 272 -11.87 18.08 -11.80
CA ALA A 272 -11.76 16.84 -11.07
C ALA A 272 -11.85 17.10 -9.57
N ARG A 273 -12.57 16.24 -8.85
CA ARG A 273 -12.51 16.15 -7.39
C ARG A 273 -12.05 14.77 -7.00
N VAL A 274 -11.05 14.67 -6.14
CA VAL A 274 -10.57 13.41 -5.56
C VAL A 274 -10.80 13.45 -4.06
N MET A 275 -11.47 12.43 -3.54
CA MET A 275 -11.75 12.26 -2.12
C MET A 275 -11.14 10.95 -1.64
N ALA A 276 -10.53 10.96 -0.45
CA ALA A 276 -9.88 9.78 0.10
C ALA A 276 -10.20 9.59 1.58
N ARG A 277 -10.38 8.33 1.99
CA ARG A 277 -10.37 7.86 3.37
C ARG A 277 -9.29 6.78 3.49
N PRO A 278 -8.02 7.17 3.71
CA PRO A 278 -6.89 6.24 3.69
C PRO A 278 -7.06 5.06 4.67
N THR A 279 -7.54 5.31 5.88
CA THR A 279 -7.83 4.30 6.91
C THR A 279 -8.81 3.21 6.43
N ASP A 280 -9.78 3.59 5.59
CA ASP A 280 -10.79 2.67 5.05
C ASP A 280 -10.37 2.10 3.68
N SER A 281 -9.21 2.49 3.15
CA SER A 281 -8.76 2.18 1.79
C SER A 281 -9.77 2.57 0.70
N VAL A 282 -10.54 3.65 0.94
CA VAL A 282 -11.55 4.16 0.00
C VAL A 282 -11.04 5.40 -0.69
N ILE A 283 -11.20 5.42 -2.02
CA ILE A 283 -11.05 6.62 -2.85
C ILE A 283 -12.32 6.82 -3.66
N ALA A 284 -12.68 8.08 -3.88
CA ALA A 284 -13.76 8.49 -4.77
C ALA A 284 -13.26 9.62 -5.67
N TRP A 285 -13.77 9.68 -6.89
CA TRP A 285 -13.45 10.75 -7.81
C TRP A 285 -14.67 11.19 -8.60
N GLU A 286 -14.74 12.49 -8.84
CA GLU A 286 -15.72 13.11 -9.72
C GLU A 286 -14.98 13.80 -10.86
N VAL A 287 -15.54 13.69 -12.07
CA VAL A 287 -15.02 14.34 -13.27
C VAL A 287 -16.16 15.09 -13.93
N GLU A 288 -15.99 16.39 -14.11
CA GLU A 288 -16.93 17.26 -14.81
C GLU A 288 -16.25 17.85 -16.04
N ILE A 289 -16.95 17.78 -17.18
CA ILE A 289 -16.48 18.27 -18.48
C ILE A 289 -17.49 19.34 -18.93
N PRO A 290 -17.30 20.62 -18.55
CA PRO A 290 -18.30 21.66 -18.78
C PRO A 290 -18.61 21.93 -20.25
N SER A 291 -17.64 21.74 -21.16
CA SER A 291 -17.85 21.92 -22.61
C SER A 291 -18.90 20.97 -23.18
N GLY A 292 -19.05 19.77 -22.59
CA GLY A 292 -20.06 18.77 -22.97
C GLY A 292 -21.22 18.62 -21.99
N GLY A 293 -21.22 19.33 -20.86
CA GLY A 293 -22.23 19.16 -19.80
C GLY A 293 -22.23 17.77 -19.16
N LEU A 294 -21.10 17.05 -19.21
CA LEU A 294 -20.96 15.69 -18.71
C LEU A 294 -20.39 15.67 -17.28
N LYS A 295 -20.88 14.74 -16.46
CA LYS A 295 -20.37 14.50 -15.11
C LYS A 295 -20.32 13.00 -14.81
N PHE A 296 -19.20 12.56 -14.24
CA PHE A 296 -18.97 11.20 -13.75
C PHE A 296 -18.68 11.22 -12.25
N SER A 297 -19.09 10.18 -11.54
CA SER A 297 -18.83 10.01 -10.11
C SER A 297 -18.59 8.53 -9.82
N HIS A 298 -17.46 8.23 -9.20
CA HIS A 298 -16.98 6.87 -8.99
C HIS A 298 -16.34 6.73 -7.60
N SER A 299 -16.35 5.50 -7.06
CA SER A 299 -15.67 5.19 -5.81
C SER A 299 -15.33 3.71 -5.69
N THR A 300 -14.16 3.40 -5.09
CA THR A 300 -13.77 2.02 -4.76
C THR A 300 -14.77 1.31 -3.86
N TRP A 301 -15.56 2.05 -3.07
CA TRP A 301 -16.65 1.48 -2.29
C TRP A 301 -17.75 0.86 -3.19
N GLN A 302 -18.05 1.48 -4.33
CA GLN A 302 -19.02 0.97 -5.30
C GLN A 302 -18.46 -0.17 -6.16
N GLY A 303 -17.13 -0.30 -6.22
CA GLY A 303 -16.44 -1.37 -6.93
C GLY A 303 -16.37 -2.70 -6.17
N GLU A 304 -16.69 -2.69 -4.87
CA GLU A 304 -16.65 -3.89 -4.04
C GLU A 304 -17.81 -4.85 -4.35
N LEU A 305 -17.47 -6.07 -4.79
CA LEU A 305 -18.41 -7.19 -4.84
C LEU A 305 -18.59 -7.76 -3.43
N ARG A 306 -19.80 -7.65 -2.88
CA ARG A 306 -20.11 -8.13 -1.54
C ARG A 306 -21.19 -9.19 -1.58
N THR A 307 -20.96 -10.27 -0.86
CA THR A 307 -21.97 -11.31 -0.64
C THR A 307 -22.99 -10.84 0.41
N PRO A 308 -24.25 -11.34 0.37
CA PRO A 308 -25.22 -11.08 1.44
C PRO A 308 -24.71 -11.47 2.84
N ALA A 309 -23.90 -12.52 2.92
CA ALA A 309 -23.29 -12.96 4.17
C ALA A 309 -22.29 -11.93 4.73
N GLU A 310 -21.50 -11.29 3.89
CA GLU A 310 -20.55 -10.24 4.30
C GLU A 310 -21.26 -8.98 4.77
N ILE A 311 -22.35 -8.59 4.09
CA ILE A 311 -23.21 -7.48 4.53
C ILE A 311 -23.79 -7.78 5.91
N MET A 312 -24.34 -9.00 6.11
CA MET A 312 -24.95 -9.39 7.38
C MET A 312 -23.94 -9.45 8.53
N ARG A 313 -22.69 -9.90 8.28
CA ARG A 313 -21.63 -9.96 9.31
C ARG A 313 -21.22 -8.59 9.85
N ARG A 314 -21.44 -7.51 9.11
CA ARG A 314 -21.13 -6.13 9.55
C ARG A 314 -22.31 -5.45 10.26
N ASN A 315 -23.50 -6.06 10.29
CA ASN A 315 -24.65 -5.52 11.00
C ASN A 315 -24.42 -5.62 12.52
N PRO A 316 -24.41 -4.50 13.28
CA PRO A 316 -24.21 -4.54 14.73
C PRO A 316 -25.25 -5.37 15.50
N ALA A 317 -26.44 -5.57 14.93
CA ALA A 317 -27.49 -6.41 15.51
C ALA A 317 -27.36 -7.90 15.16
N HIS A 318 -26.46 -8.26 14.24
CA HIS A 318 -26.21 -9.65 13.89
C HIS A 318 -25.46 -10.35 15.03
N VAL A 319 -26.00 -11.46 15.52
CA VAL A 319 -25.34 -12.31 16.51
C VAL A 319 -24.45 -13.32 15.77
N PRO A 320 -23.12 -13.16 15.76
CA PRO A 320 -22.25 -14.05 15.02
C PRO A 320 -22.15 -15.42 15.69
N ARG A 321 -21.99 -16.48 14.89
CA ARG A 321 -21.63 -17.82 15.36
C ARG A 321 -20.42 -18.33 14.58
N PRO A 322 -19.47 -19.02 15.23
CA PRO A 322 -18.34 -19.60 14.51
C PRO A 322 -18.85 -20.67 13.54
N ASN A 323 -18.42 -20.59 12.28
CA ASN A 323 -18.59 -21.69 11.33
C ASN A 323 -17.61 -22.84 11.67
N SER A 324 -17.66 -23.95 10.94
CA SER A 324 -16.82 -25.13 11.22
C SER A 324 -15.31 -24.81 11.27
N ARG A 325 -14.83 -23.88 10.42
CA ARG A 325 -13.44 -23.40 10.49
C ARG A 325 -13.16 -22.57 11.74
N GLY A 326 -14.11 -21.73 12.15
CA GLY A 326 -14.04 -20.98 13.42
C GLY A 326 -14.01 -21.92 14.63
N GLN A 327 -14.82 -22.98 14.62
CA GLN A 327 -14.82 -24.01 15.66
C GLN A 327 -13.49 -24.76 15.73
N ALA A 328 -12.96 -25.20 14.59
CA ALA A 328 -11.63 -25.80 14.53
C ALA A 328 -10.53 -24.86 15.03
N ARG A 329 -10.60 -23.56 14.69
CA ARG A 329 -9.66 -22.55 15.20
C ARG A 329 -9.76 -22.41 16.73
N MET A 330 -10.96 -22.44 17.31
CA MET A 330 -11.13 -22.43 18.78
C MET A 330 -10.48 -23.65 19.43
N ILE A 331 -10.56 -24.83 18.81
CA ILE A 331 -9.88 -26.04 19.30
C ILE A 331 -8.37 -25.83 19.26
N VAL A 332 -7.82 -25.36 18.15
CA VAL A 332 -6.37 -25.09 18.03
C VAL A 332 -5.92 -24.17 19.16
N LEU A 333 -6.53 -22.99 19.28
CA LEU A 333 -6.15 -22.00 20.29
C LEU A 333 -6.39 -22.50 21.72
N GLY A 334 -7.50 -23.20 21.97
CA GLY A 334 -7.83 -23.75 23.28
C GLY A 334 -6.88 -24.85 23.76
N LEU A 335 -6.13 -25.47 22.84
CA LEU A 335 -5.12 -26.48 23.14
C LEU A 335 -3.69 -25.93 23.20
N CYS A 336 -3.50 -24.63 22.95
CA CYS A 336 -2.22 -23.93 23.06
C CYS A 336 -1.91 -23.56 24.52
N ASP A 337 -1.77 -24.57 25.37
CA ASP A 337 -1.60 -24.41 26.83
C ASP A 337 -0.16 -24.66 27.31
N GLY A 338 0.80 -24.74 26.39
CA GLY A 338 2.20 -25.07 26.67
C GLY A 338 2.45 -26.55 27.00
N GLN A 339 1.44 -27.42 26.95
CA GLN A 339 1.56 -28.84 27.29
C GLN A 339 1.45 -29.78 26.07
N ARG A 340 0.80 -29.33 24.99
CA ARG A 340 0.55 -30.14 23.80
C ARG A 340 1.50 -29.79 22.66
N THR A 341 1.95 -30.82 21.96
CA THR A 341 2.68 -30.69 20.71
C THR A 341 1.74 -30.29 19.57
N VAL A 342 2.28 -29.64 18.53
CA VAL A 342 1.53 -29.30 17.31
C VAL A 342 0.79 -30.51 16.75
N ARG A 343 1.45 -31.67 16.71
CA ARG A 343 0.84 -32.94 16.26
C ARG A 343 -0.39 -33.33 17.07
N GLN A 344 -0.37 -33.17 18.39
CA GLN A 344 -1.54 -33.48 19.23
C GLN A 344 -2.71 -32.52 18.98
N VAL A 345 -2.40 -31.26 18.62
CA VAL A 345 -3.41 -30.28 18.22
C VAL A 345 -4.01 -30.65 16.86
N GLU A 346 -3.19 -31.06 15.90
CA GLU A 346 -3.64 -31.57 14.59
C GLU A 346 -4.57 -32.79 14.72
N GLU A 347 -4.16 -33.78 15.53
CA GLU A 347 -4.97 -34.97 15.82
C GLU A 347 -6.31 -34.63 16.49
N ALA A 348 -6.34 -33.60 17.35
CA ALA A 348 -7.58 -33.13 17.96
C ALA A 348 -8.52 -32.45 16.94
N VAL A 349 -8.00 -31.62 16.04
CA VAL A 349 -8.80 -30.99 14.98
C VAL A 349 -9.36 -32.07 14.03
N LEU A 350 -8.56 -33.07 13.66
CA LEU A 350 -9.01 -34.19 12.83
C LEU A 350 -10.12 -35.01 13.50
N ARG A 351 -10.00 -35.25 14.82
CA ARG A 351 -10.99 -36.03 15.57
C ARG A 351 -12.33 -35.29 15.70
N GLU A 352 -12.30 -34.00 16.02
CA GLU A 352 -13.52 -33.20 16.23
C GLU A 352 -14.15 -32.74 14.91
N HIS A 353 -13.35 -32.67 13.83
CA HIS A 353 -13.79 -32.20 12.51
C HIS A 353 -13.26 -33.07 11.34
N PRO A 354 -13.63 -34.37 11.26
CA PRO A 354 -13.01 -35.37 10.37
C PRO A 354 -13.22 -35.16 8.86
N GLY A 355 -14.03 -34.18 8.45
CA GLY A 355 -14.26 -33.83 7.04
C GLY A 355 -14.14 -32.34 6.74
N LEU A 356 -13.59 -31.55 7.67
CA LEU A 356 -13.44 -30.11 7.46
C LEU A 356 -12.36 -29.78 6.43
N PHE A 357 -11.34 -30.64 6.32
CA PHE A 357 -10.26 -30.53 5.37
C PHE A 357 -10.19 -31.79 4.51
N PRO A 358 -9.83 -31.66 3.23
CA PRO A 358 -9.78 -32.78 2.29
C PRO A 358 -8.64 -33.77 2.58
N SER A 359 -7.65 -33.40 3.40
CA SER A 359 -6.59 -34.33 3.83
C SER A 359 -6.02 -33.99 5.21
N VAL A 360 -5.21 -34.91 5.73
CA VAL A 360 -4.44 -34.73 6.98
C VAL A 360 -3.43 -33.60 6.83
N GLU A 361 -2.76 -33.51 5.68
CA GLU A 361 -1.80 -32.44 5.37
C GLU A 361 -2.49 -31.06 5.32
N GLU A 362 -3.72 -30.99 4.83
CA GLU A 362 -4.50 -29.75 4.84
C GLU A 362 -4.90 -29.34 6.25
N THR A 363 -5.16 -30.31 7.12
CA THR A 363 -5.41 -30.03 8.54
C THR A 363 -4.15 -29.50 9.23
N ALA A 364 -3.00 -30.14 8.99
CA ALA A 364 -1.71 -29.68 9.49
C ALA A 364 -1.39 -28.25 9.00
N ARG A 365 -1.64 -27.95 7.72
CA ARG A 365 -1.48 -26.61 7.16
C ARG A 365 -2.38 -25.59 7.83
N PHE A 366 -3.64 -25.94 8.11
CA PHE A 366 -4.55 -25.06 8.84
C PHE A 366 -4.09 -24.81 10.27
N VAL A 367 -3.69 -25.85 11.00
CA VAL A 367 -3.17 -25.71 12.37
C VAL A 367 -1.93 -24.82 12.38
N ALA A 368 -0.95 -25.10 11.52
CA ALA A 368 0.25 -24.28 11.38
C ALA A 368 -0.08 -22.81 11.05
N GLN A 369 -1.10 -22.54 10.21
CA GLN A 369 -1.55 -21.19 9.89
C GLN A 369 -2.21 -20.48 11.07
N VAL A 370 -2.94 -21.19 11.93
CA VAL A 370 -3.54 -20.63 13.15
C VAL A 370 -2.44 -20.33 14.17
N LEU A 371 -1.57 -21.31 14.45
CA LEU A 371 -0.46 -21.16 15.39
C LEU A 371 0.45 -20.00 14.97
N GLY A 372 0.93 -20.00 13.72
CA GLY A 372 1.81 -18.95 13.22
C GLY A 372 1.19 -17.55 13.16
N LYS A 373 -0.10 -17.38 13.45
CA LYS A 373 -0.77 -16.07 13.56
C LYS A 373 -1.03 -15.64 15.00
N ASP A 374 -1.31 -16.58 15.88
CA ASP A 374 -1.98 -16.33 17.16
C ASP A 374 -1.23 -16.94 18.36
N THR A 375 -0.04 -17.54 18.16
CA THR A 375 0.81 -18.12 19.20
C THR A 375 2.28 -17.64 19.10
N GLU A 376 3.10 -18.00 20.08
CA GLU A 376 4.49 -17.55 20.29
C GLU A 376 5.49 -17.84 19.16
#